data_AF-A0A533SEB3-F1
#
_entry.id   AF-A0A533SEB3-F1
#
_cell.length_a   1.000
_cell.length_b   1.000
_cell.length_c   1.000
_cell.angle_alpha   90.00
_cell.angle_beta   90.00
_cell.angle_gamma   90.00
#
_symmetry.space_group_name_H-M   'P 1'
#
loop_
_entity.id
_entity.type
_entity.pdbx_description
1 polymer ?
#
loop_
_entity_poly.entity_id
_entity_poly.type
_entity_poly.pdbx_seq_one_letter_code
_entity_poly.pdbx_strand_id
1 'polypeptide(L)'
;MVRMKMSNSCWSEPLAQKLATLRAALNRDPRLALLGIGNELNGDDAAGVLVLRALRARLASRPHLLLLEAGLAPEAFTGPLRRFAPDCVILIDAALLDEAPGTVARVDWQQTDGLSATTHTLPPSVLVKFIQH
;
A
#
# COMPACT_ATOMS: atom_id res chain seq x y z
N MET A 1 17.18 -27.53 -16.94
CA MET A 1 17.53 -26.19 -16.43
C MET A 1 16.61 -25.18 -17.09
N VAL A 2 15.41 -24.98 -16.52
CA VAL A 2 14.43 -24.04 -17.06
C VAL A 2 14.81 -22.65 -16.59
N ARG A 3 15.04 -21.76 -17.56
CA ARG A 3 15.29 -20.34 -17.36
C ARG A 3 14.02 -19.72 -16.75
N MET A 4 13.98 -19.56 -15.43
CA MET A 4 12.94 -18.77 -14.74
C MET A 4 13.02 -17.34 -15.28
N LYS A 5 12.02 -16.97 -16.09
CA LYS A 5 11.78 -15.58 -16.47
C LYS A 5 11.53 -14.82 -15.17
N MET A 6 12.43 -13.90 -14.85
CA MET A 6 12.19 -12.88 -13.84
C MET A 6 10.86 -12.20 -14.19
N SER A 7 9.89 -12.31 -13.28
CA SER A 7 8.59 -11.66 -13.34
C SER A 7 8.81 -10.15 -13.30
N ASN A 8 9.05 -9.56 -14.47
CA ASN A 8 9.09 -8.12 -14.60
C ASN A 8 7.64 -7.63 -14.45
N SER A 9 7.35 -7.11 -13.25
CA SER A 9 6.40 -6.00 -13.06
C SER A 9 4.91 -6.30 -12.82
N CYS A 10 4.56 -7.46 -12.24
CA CYS A 10 3.19 -7.78 -11.76
C CYS A 10 2.50 -6.61 -11.03
N TRP A 11 3.23 -5.90 -10.17
CA TRP A 11 2.68 -4.77 -9.41
C TRP A 11 3.11 -3.40 -9.97
N SER A 12 4.32 -3.28 -10.53
CA SER A 12 4.92 -1.98 -10.85
C SER A 12 4.37 -1.37 -12.14
N GLU A 13 4.08 -2.17 -13.17
CA GLU A 13 3.48 -1.68 -14.42
C GLU A 13 2.05 -1.14 -14.18
N PRO A 14 1.15 -1.89 -13.52
CA PRO A 14 -0.18 -1.37 -13.18
C PRO A 14 -0.14 -0.14 -12.28
N LEU A 15 0.80 -0.07 -11.35
CA LEU A 15 0.98 1.11 -10.49
C LEU A 15 1.42 2.32 -11.31
N ALA A 16 2.45 2.17 -12.15
CA ALA A 16 2.94 3.23 -13.03
C ALA A 16 1.83 3.75 -13.96
N GLN A 17 1.06 2.84 -14.56
CA GLN A 17 -0.06 3.20 -15.41
C GLN A 17 -1.13 3.98 -14.65
N LYS A 18 -1.51 3.54 -13.44
CA LYS A 18 -2.49 4.24 -12.61
C LYS A 18 -2.03 5.64 -12.23
N LEU A 19 -0.76 5.80 -11.84
CA LEU A 19 -0.18 7.09 -11.48
C LEU A 19 -0.11 8.04 -12.69
N ALA A 20 0.24 7.52 -13.87
CA ALA A 20 0.25 8.29 -15.11
C ALA A 20 -1.17 8.80 -15.47
N THR A 21 -2.17 7.94 -15.38
CA THR A 21 -3.58 8.32 -15.61
C THR A 21 -4.05 9.38 -14.60
N LEU A 22 -3.72 9.25 -13.32
CA LEU A 22 -4.06 10.25 -12.31
C LEU A 22 -3.39 11.60 -12.59
N ARG A 23 -2.10 11.60 -12.93
CA ARG A 23 -1.37 12.82 -13.28
C ARG A 23 -2.00 13.52 -14.48
N ALA A 24 -2.37 12.78 -15.52
CA ALA A 24 -3.02 13.34 -16.71
C ALA A 24 -4.40 13.94 -16.38
N ALA A 25 -5.22 13.24 -15.57
CA ALA A 25 -6.55 13.70 -15.20
C ALA A 25 -6.54 14.92 -14.26
N LEU A 26 -5.57 14.99 -13.35
CA LEU A 26 -5.47 16.07 -12.35
C LEU A 26 -4.69 17.29 -12.86
N ASN A 27 -3.92 17.15 -13.94
CA ASN A 27 -2.97 18.16 -14.44
C ASN A 27 -1.99 18.68 -13.36
N ARG A 28 -1.62 17.81 -12.42
CA ARG A 28 -0.64 18.05 -11.36
C ARG A 28 -0.08 16.73 -10.85
N ASP A 29 0.95 16.79 -9.99
CA ASP A 29 1.37 15.61 -9.25
C ASP A 29 0.26 15.13 -8.30
N PRO A 30 -0.11 13.84 -8.37
CA PRO A 30 -1.10 13.27 -7.46
C PRO A 30 -0.54 13.22 -6.04
N ARG A 31 -1.39 13.54 -5.07
CA ARG A 31 -1.14 13.40 -3.63
C ARG A 31 -1.28 11.93 -3.28
N LEU A 32 -0.18 11.29 -2.93
CA LEU A 32 -0.15 9.86 -2.61
C LEU A 32 0.01 9.67 -1.11
N ALA A 33 -0.86 8.86 -0.51
CA ALA A 33 -0.68 8.38 0.85
C ALA A 33 -0.26 6.90 0.82
N LEU A 34 0.90 6.59 1.40
CA LEU A 34 1.43 5.24 1.54
C LEU A 34 1.30 4.83 3.01
N LEU A 35 0.63 3.72 3.26
CA LEU A 35 0.42 3.15 4.60
C LEU A 35 1.12 1.80 4.67
N GLY A 36 2.01 1.66 5.65
CA GLY A 36 2.76 0.44 5.92
C GLY A 36 2.14 -0.23 7.12
N ILE A 37 1.50 -1.36 6.88
CA ILE A 37 0.79 -2.17 7.85
C ILE A 37 1.71 -3.33 8.25
N GLY A 38 1.58 -3.80 9.49
CA GLY A 38 2.32 -4.98 9.94
C GLY A 38 2.75 -4.94 11.39
N ASN A 39 3.04 -6.11 11.94
CA ASN A 39 3.59 -6.27 13.29
C ASN A 39 5.10 -6.54 13.25
N GLU A 40 5.88 -5.59 13.78
CA GLU A 40 7.35 -5.71 13.87
C GLU A 40 7.82 -6.90 14.71
N LEU A 41 6.96 -7.41 15.61
CA LEU A 41 7.28 -8.55 16.48
C LEU A 41 6.90 -9.90 15.86
N ASN A 42 6.29 -9.92 14.67
CA ASN A 42 5.75 -11.13 14.04
C ASN A 42 6.44 -11.47 12.71
N GLY A 43 7.78 -11.45 12.71
CA GLY A 43 8.60 -11.91 11.57
C GLY A 43 8.28 -11.19 10.26
N ASP A 44 7.85 -11.95 9.25
CA ASP A 44 7.55 -11.43 7.91
C ASP A 44 6.38 -10.44 7.88
N ASP A 45 5.52 -10.45 8.91
CA ASP A 45 4.43 -9.48 9.07
C ASP A 45 4.96 -8.04 9.22
N ALA A 46 6.23 -7.85 9.57
CA ALA A 46 6.87 -6.53 9.64
C ALA A 46 7.07 -5.88 8.25
N ALA A 47 6.86 -6.62 7.15
CA ALA A 47 7.26 -6.21 5.81
C ALA A 47 6.71 -4.82 5.41
N GLY A 48 5.42 -4.54 5.65
CA GLY A 48 4.82 -3.27 5.25
C GLY A 48 5.43 -2.06 5.96
N VAL A 49 5.68 -2.17 7.28
CA VAL A 49 6.36 -1.13 8.07
C VAL A 49 7.81 -0.95 7.59
N LEU A 50 8.54 -2.04 7.35
CA LEU A 50 9.94 -1.99 6.90
C LEU A 50 10.09 -1.37 5.51
N VAL A 51 9.19 -1.73 4.57
CA VAL A 51 9.15 -1.10 3.24
C VAL A 51 8.97 0.40 3.37
N LEU A 52 8.07 0.84 4.25
CA LEU A 52 7.76 2.25 4.35
C LEU A 52 8.86 3.08 5.00
N ARG A 53 9.61 2.50 5.96
CA ARG A 53 10.85 3.09 6.48
C ARG A 53 11.91 3.23 5.39
N ALA A 54 12.12 2.18 4.60
CA ALA A 54 13.05 2.23 3.47
C ALA A 54 12.66 3.27 2.42
N LEU A 55 11.36 3.41 2.14
CA LEU A 55 10.83 4.44 1.25
C LEU A 55 11.04 5.83 1.84
N ARG A 56 10.82 6.05 3.14
CA ARG A 56 11.05 7.36 3.77
C ARG A 56 12.51 7.81 3.68
N ALA A 57 13.46 6.87 3.77
CA ALA A 57 14.88 7.19 3.60
C ALA A 57 15.25 7.60 2.16
N ARG A 58 14.53 7.08 1.16
CA ARG A 58 14.81 7.32 -0.28
C ARG A 58 13.99 8.45 -0.88
N LEU A 59 12.76 8.61 -0.40
CA LEU A 59 11.84 9.66 -0.82
C LEU A 59 12.05 10.83 0.12
N ALA A 60 12.84 11.81 -0.33
CA ALA A 60 12.92 13.10 0.34
C ALA A 60 11.51 13.66 0.61
N SER A 61 11.36 14.47 1.66
CA SER A 61 10.07 15.07 1.99
C SER A 61 9.50 15.83 0.80
N ARG A 62 8.36 15.37 0.28
CA ARG A 62 7.65 15.95 -0.87
C ARG A 62 6.24 16.32 -0.43
N PRO A 63 5.72 17.50 -0.80
CA PRO A 63 4.40 17.96 -0.36
C PRO A 63 3.24 17.09 -0.87
N HIS A 64 3.45 16.35 -1.97
CA HIS A 64 2.47 15.44 -2.55
C HIS A 64 2.62 13.99 -2.03
N LEU A 65 3.47 13.72 -1.05
CA LEU A 65 3.62 12.38 -0.45
C LEU A 65 3.35 12.40 1.05
N LEU A 66 2.52 11.48 1.50
CA LEU A 66 2.30 11.18 2.91
C LEU A 66 2.70 9.72 3.16
N LEU A 67 3.67 9.50 4.05
CA LEU A 67 4.12 8.15 4.44
C LEU A 67 3.72 7.92 5.89
N LEU A 68 2.90 6.90 6.15
CA LEU A 68 2.35 6.57 7.48
C LEU A 68 2.72 5.13 7.87
N GLU A 69 3.51 4.98 8.93
CA GLU A 69 3.72 3.67 9.57
C GLU A 69 2.47 3.36 10.39
N ALA A 70 1.57 2.57 9.80
CA ALA A 70 0.28 2.23 10.38
C ALA A 70 0.36 1.12 11.44
N GLY A 71 1.41 0.30 11.39
CA GLY A 71 1.57 -0.83 12.28
C GLY A 71 0.35 -1.76 12.23
N LEU A 72 -0.19 -2.09 13.41
CA LEU A 72 -1.38 -2.92 13.56
C LEU A 72 -2.72 -2.17 13.38
N ALA A 73 -2.71 -0.83 13.30
CA ALA A 73 -3.94 -0.02 13.43
C ALA A 73 -4.03 1.10 12.36
N PRO A 74 -4.15 0.79 11.06
CA PRO A 74 -4.29 1.79 10.01
C PRO A 74 -5.53 2.69 10.14
N GLU A 75 -6.59 2.26 10.82
CA GLU A 75 -7.78 3.07 11.10
C GLU A 75 -7.49 4.29 11.98
N ALA A 76 -6.43 4.22 12.82
CA ALA A 76 -5.98 5.35 13.63
C ALA A 76 -5.46 6.52 12.76
N PHE A 77 -5.18 6.28 11.48
CA PHE A 77 -4.60 7.24 10.54
C PHE A 77 -5.63 7.93 9.64
N THR A 78 -6.93 7.71 9.88
CA THR A 78 -8.03 8.40 9.17
C THR A 78 -7.93 9.93 9.28
N GLY A 79 -7.61 10.47 10.46
CA GLY A 79 -7.44 11.92 10.65
C GLY A 79 -6.34 12.53 9.77
N PRO A 80 -5.09 12.05 9.84
CA PRO A 80 -4.01 12.44 8.92
C PRO A 80 -4.39 12.28 7.44
N LEU A 81 -5.03 11.18 7.06
CA LEU A 81 -5.46 10.93 5.69
C LEU A 81 -6.46 11.97 5.20
N ARG A 82 -7.51 12.27 5.98
CA ARG A 82 -8.51 13.28 5.63
C ARG A 82 -7.89 14.67 5.47
N ARG A 83 -7.00 15.07 6.38
CA ARG A 83 -6.28 16.35 6.29
C ARG A 83 -5.37 16.42 5.07
N PHE A 84 -4.77 15.31 4.70
CA PHE A 84 -3.89 15.24 3.55
C PHE A 84 -4.65 15.12 2.22
N ALA A 85 -5.92 14.73 2.21
CA ALA A 85 -6.75 14.63 1.00
C ALA A 85 -6.02 13.94 -0.18
N PRO A 86 -5.62 12.66 -0.03
CA PRO A 86 -4.88 11.95 -1.06
C PRO A 86 -5.75 11.69 -2.30
N ASP A 87 -5.15 11.80 -3.49
CA ASP A 87 -5.76 11.34 -4.74
C ASP A 87 -5.67 9.81 -4.88
N CYS A 88 -4.72 9.19 -4.18
CA CYS A 88 -4.54 7.75 -4.15
C CYS A 88 -3.93 7.30 -2.82
N VAL A 89 -4.50 6.23 -2.26
CA VAL A 89 -3.99 5.56 -1.06
C VAL A 89 -3.43 4.20 -1.47
N ILE A 90 -2.21 3.91 -1.02
CA ILE A 90 -1.51 2.65 -1.27
C ILE A 90 -1.28 1.99 0.09
N LEU A 91 -1.87 0.83 0.29
CA LEU A 91 -1.61 -0.02 1.46
C LEU A 91 -0.50 -1.00 1.11
N ILE A 92 0.43 -1.17 2.03
CA ILE A 92 1.58 -2.08 1.93
C ILE A 92 1.50 -2.98 3.14
N ASP A 93 1.26 -4.27 2.92
CA ASP A 93 1.04 -5.26 3.98
C ASP A 93 1.65 -6.60 3.57
N ALA A 94 1.98 -7.44 4.56
CA ALA A 94 2.27 -8.84 4.33
C ALA A 94 0.94 -9.58 4.13
N ALA A 95 0.85 -10.39 3.08
CA ALA A 95 -0.37 -11.16 2.78
C ALA A 95 0.00 -12.58 2.39
N LEU A 96 -0.86 -13.54 2.76
CA LEU A 96 -0.80 -14.90 2.25
C LEU A 96 -1.38 -14.93 0.83
N LEU A 97 -0.53 -15.20 -0.16
CA LEU A 97 -0.88 -15.16 -1.58
C LEU A 97 -0.88 -16.55 -2.26
N ASP A 98 -0.64 -17.63 -1.51
CA ASP A 98 -0.38 -18.98 -2.04
C ASP A 98 0.73 -19.04 -3.12
N GLU A 99 1.66 -18.09 -3.05
CA GLU A 99 2.81 -17.92 -3.95
C GLU A 99 4.13 -18.13 -3.19
N ALA A 100 5.25 -18.13 -3.92
CA ALA A 100 6.56 -18.25 -3.29
C ALA A 100 6.82 -17.10 -2.28
N PRO A 101 7.44 -17.37 -1.11
CA PRO A 101 7.79 -16.33 -0.13
C PRO A 101 8.57 -15.17 -0.76
N GLY A 102 8.21 -13.95 -0.38
CA GLY A 102 8.79 -12.72 -0.95
C GLY A 102 8.18 -12.27 -2.28
N THR A 103 7.16 -12.99 -2.80
CA THR A 103 6.39 -12.52 -3.95
C THR A 103 5.68 -11.21 -3.63
N VAL A 104 5.82 -10.23 -4.52
CA VAL A 104 5.10 -8.95 -4.42
C VAL A 104 4.01 -8.92 -5.48
N ALA A 105 2.76 -8.72 -5.04
CA ALA A 105 1.61 -8.65 -5.92
C ALA A 105 0.75 -7.41 -5.64
N ARG A 106 0.04 -6.95 -6.66
CA ARG A 106 -1.06 -6.01 -6.48
C ARG A 106 -2.32 -6.80 -6.20
N VAL A 107 -2.92 -6.58 -5.04
CA VAL A 107 -4.19 -7.19 -4.65
C VAL A 107 -5.31 -6.15 -4.81
N ASP A 108 -6.44 -6.55 -5.39
CA ASP A 108 -7.64 -5.72 -5.39
C ASP A 108 -8.29 -5.76 -4.01
N TRP A 109 -8.44 -4.60 -3.37
CA TRP A 109 -9.07 -4.48 -2.06
C TRP A 109 -10.52 -4.95 -2.05
N GLN A 110 -11.22 -4.94 -3.19
CA GLN A 110 -12.59 -5.46 -3.29
C GLN A 110 -12.63 -6.98 -3.25
N GLN A 111 -11.52 -7.65 -3.56
CA GLN A 111 -11.39 -9.10 -3.50
C GLN A 111 -10.97 -9.58 -2.11
N THR A 112 -10.62 -8.68 -1.19
CA THR A 112 -10.25 -9.03 0.19
C THR A 112 -11.44 -9.11 1.16
N ASP A 113 -12.66 -8.82 0.71
CA ASP A 113 -13.88 -8.86 1.55
C ASP A 113 -14.29 -10.30 2.00
N GLY A 114 -13.55 -11.33 1.59
CA GLY A 114 -13.78 -12.73 2.02
C GLY A 114 -12.51 -13.52 2.32
N LEU A 115 -11.32 -12.92 2.20
CA LEU A 115 -10.07 -13.54 2.61
C LEU A 115 -9.55 -12.82 3.85
N SER A 116 -9.24 -13.59 4.89
CA SER A 116 -8.38 -13.23 6.00
C SER A 116 -6.94 -12.93 5.54
N ALA A 117 -6.79 -12.09 4.51
CA ALA A 117 -5.52 -11.66 3.92
C ALA A 117 -4.83 -10.57 4.75
N THR A 118 -5.52 -10.03 5.75
CA THR A 118 -4.98 -9.16 6.79
C THR A 118 -5.33 -9.78 8.14
N THR A 119 -4.31 -10.07 8.93
CA THR A 119 -4.43 -10.74 10.24
C THR A 119 -4.87 -9.78 11.35
N HIS A 120 -4.87 -8.47 11.10
CA HIS A 120 -4.97 -7.47 12.17
C HIS A 120 -5.76 -6.20 11.81
N THR A 121 -6.64 -6.20 10.81
CA THR A 121 -7.23 -4.94 10.35
C THR A 121 -8.73 -5.03 10.08
N LEU A 122 -9.44 -3.92 10.34
CA LEU A 122 -10.73 -3.62 9.69
C LEU A 122 -10.58 -3.85 8.18
N PRO A 123 -11.57 -4.44 7.49
CA PRO A 123 -11.50 -4.65 6.06
C PRO A 123 -11.07 -3.36 5.35
N PRO A 124 -10.10 -3.39 4.43
CA PRO A 124 -9.66 -2.21 3.68
C PRO A 124 -10.82 -1.42 3.07
N SER A 125 -11.92 -2.12 2.72
CA SER A 125 -13.20 -1.55 2.28
C SER A 125 -13.83 -0.57 3.27
N VAL A 126 -13.66 -0.77 4.58
CA VAL A 126 -14.12 0.12 5.65
C VAL A 126 -13.20 1.34 5.79
N LEU A 127 -11.88 1.17 5.66
CA LEU A 127 -10.93 2.30 5.68
C LEU A 127 -11.22 3.28 4.54
N VAL A 128 -11.54 2.79 3.34
CA VAL A 128 -11.92 3.63 2.18
C VAL A 128 -13.15 4.50 2.50
N LYS A 129 -14.17 3.95 3.19
CA LYS A 129 -15.36 4.71 3.59
C LYS A 129 -15.04 5.87 4.53
N PHE A 130 -14.05 5.72 5.41
CA PHE A 130 -13.64 6.79 6.33
C PHE A 130 -12.85 7.92 5.66
N ILE A 131 -12.28 7.68 4.48
CA ILE A 131 -11.48 8.67 3.73
C ILE A 131 -12.35 9.48 2.75
N GLN A 132 -13.47 8.92 2.29
CA GLN A 132 -14.39 9.55 1.33
C GLN A 132 -15.43 10.52 1.94
N HIS A 133 -15.33 10.81 3.24
CA HIS A 133 -16.16 11.77 3.99
C HIS A 133 -15.28 12.84 4.63
#